data_AF-A0A845DQR8-F1
#
_entry.id   AF-A0A845DQR8-F1
#
_cell.length_a   1.000
_cell.length_b   1.000
_cell.length_c   1.000
_cell.angle_alpha   90.00
_cell.angle_beta   90.00
_cell.angle_gamma   90.00
#
_symmetry.space_group_name_H-M   'P 1'
#
loop_
_entity.id
_entity.type
_entity.pdbx_description
1 polymer ?
#
loop_
_entity_poly.entity_id
_entity_poly.type
_entity_poly.pdbx_seq_one_letter_code
_entity_poly.pdbx_strand_id
1 'polypeptide(L)'
;MRNWMTPVMYILIGLAIFFVGVQLFTNTSSFLINIVIMIGMAAILYGAIYYFFLRGRGFSGGSGNRTEMKKYKQAVKQSKQKYKQPAPAIKKSPAAKTAVKSAPFTRKNRRRTNGPQLRVIEGNKNKDKNRASF
;
A
#
# COMPACT_ATOMS: atom_id res chain seq x y z
N MET A 1 47.26 16.17 20.64
CA MET A 1 47.02 14.71 20.55
C MET A 1 47.50 14.24 19.18
N ARG A 2 48.57 13.43 19.11
CA ARG A 2 49.11 12.93 17.83
C ARG A 2 48.19 11.82 17.31
N ASN A 3 47.60 12.04 16.14
CA ASN A 3 46.72 11.14 15.43
C ASN A 3 47.53 10.01 14.77
N TRP A 4 47.88 9.00 15.56
CA TRP A 4 48.64 7.80 15.17
C TRP A 4 48.00 7.01 14.00
N MET A 5 46.71 7.21 13.75
CA MET A 5 45.99 6.53 12.66
C MET A 5 46.36 7.05 11.26
N THR A 6 46.86 8.28 11.13
CA THR A 6 47.19 8.86 9.81
C THR A 6 48.34 8.15 9.09
N PRO A 7 49.50 7.84 9.72
CA PRO A 7 50.54 7.07 9.04
C PRO A 7 50.09 5.65 8.70
N VAL A 8 49.27 5.02 9.55
CA VAL A 8 48.73 3.67 9.28
C VAL A 8 47.86 3.68 8.02
N MET A 9 46.99 4.69 7.87
CA MET A 9 46.18 4.83 6.65
C MET A 9 47.04 5.03 5.40
N TYR A 10 48.10 5.84 5.47
CA TYR A 10 49.00 6.00 4.33
C TYR A 10 49.73 4.71 3.97
N ILE A 11 50.14 3.92 4.95
CA ILE A 11 50.75 2.59 4.72
C ILE A 11 49.75 1.65 4.06
N LEU A 12 48.51 1.60 4.55
CA LEU A 12 47.45 0.75 3.98
C LEU A 12 47.12 1.14 2.54
N ILE A 13 47.02 2.44 2.26
CA ILE A 13 46.78 2.95 0.89
C ILE A 13 47.96 2.61 -0.01
N GLY A 14 49.20 2.84 0.45
CA GLY A 14 50.40 2.51 -0.30
C GLY A 14 50.51 1.02 -0.61
N LEU A 15 50.22 0.17 0.38
CA LEU A 15 50.21 -1.29 0.21
C LEU A 15 49.11 -1.76 -0.75
N ALA A 16 47.92 -1.14 -0.68
CA ALA A 16 46.83 -1.45 -1.60
C ALA A 16 47.20 -1.11 -3.05
N ILE A 17 47.78 0.07 -3.30
CA ILE A 17 48.23 0.47 -4.63
C ILE A 17 49.34 -0.45 -5.13
N PHE A 18 50.31 -0.78 -4.26
CA PHE A 18 51.40 -1.69 -4.61
C PHE A 18 50.88 -3.08 -4.99
N PHE A 19 49.97 -3.64 -4.20
CA PHE A 19 49.37 -4.95 -4.46
C PHE A 19 48.59 -4.96 -5.78
N VAL A 20 47.78 -3.93 -6.04
CA VAL A 20 47.07 -3.78 -7.31
C VAL A 20 48.05 -3.67 -8.48
N GLY A 21 49.14 -2.91 -8.33
CA GLY A 21 50.20 -2.80 -9.33
C GLY A 21 50.83 -4.16 -9.65
N VAL A 22 51.24 -4.92 -8.63
CA VAL A 22 51.81 -6.27 -8.81
C VAL A 22 50.81 -7.22 -9.46
N GLN A 23 49.54 -7.19 -9.05
CA GLN A 23 48.50 -8.02 -9.64
C GLN A 23 48.24 -7.67 -11.11
N LEU A 24 48.38 -6.40 -11.47
CA LEU A 24 48.25 -5.93 -12.84
C LEU A 24 49.37 -6.45 -13.73
N PHE A 25 50.61 -6.57 -13.26
CA PHE A 25 51.71 -7.11 -14.08
C PHE A 25 51.78 -8.64 -14.12
N THR A 26 51.42 -9.30 -13.02
CA THR A 26 51.52 -10.76 -12.91
C THR A 26 50.32 -11.48 -13.52
N ASN A 27 49.12 -10.90 -13.43
CA ASN A 27 47.86 -11.55 -13.83
C ASN A 27 46.83 -10.54 -14.37
N THR A 28 47.24 -9.70 -15.33
CA THR A 28 46.41 -8.63 -15.91
C THR A 28 45.06 -9.13 -16.42
N SER A 29 45.09 -10.21 -17.23
CA SER A 29 43.90 -10.74 -17.89
C SER A 29 42.87 -11.23 -16.87
N SER A 30 43.30 -12.02 -15.89
CA SER A 30 42.44 -12.51 -14.82
C SER A 30 41.89 -11.38 -13.96
N PHE A 31 42.69 -10.34 -13.66
CA PHE A 31 42.24 -9.18 -12.90
C PHE A 31 41.13 -8.40 -13.62
N LEU A 32 41.30 -8.11 -14.91
CA LEU A 32 40.29 -7.44 -15.74
C LEU A 32 39.02 -8.26 -15.88
N ILE A 33 39.15 -9.57 -16.16
CA ILE A 33 38.00 -10.49 -16.26
C ILE A 33 37.23 -10.51 -14.93
N ASN A 34 37.94 -10.57 -13.80
CA ASN A 34 37.31 -10.56 -12.48
C ASN A 34 36.54 -9.25 -12.21
N ILE A 35 37.05 -8.09 -12.64
CA ILE A 35 36.32 -6.81 -12.53
C ILE A 35 35.02 -6.87 -13.35
N VAL A 36 35.09 -7.36 -14.58
CA VAL A 36 33.92 -7.47 -15.45
C VAL A 36 32.89 -8.44 -14.85
N ILE A 37 33.34 -9.59 -14.34
CA ILE A 37 32.48 -10.57 -13.67
C ILE A 37 31.87 -9.97 -12.40
N MET A 38 32.64 -9.23 -11.60
CA MET A 38 32.13 -8.57 -10.39
C MET A 38 31.03 -7.57 -10.72
N ILE A 39 31.26 -6.70 -11.71
CA ILE A 39 30.27 -5.72 -12.17
C ILE A 39 29.05 -6.44 -12.77
N GLY A 40 29.27 -7.47 -13.58
CA GLY A 40 28.21 -8.28 -14.18
C GLY A 40 27.35 -8.96 -13.12
N MET A 41 27.97 -9.59 -12.12
CA MET A 41 27.26 -10.22 -11.00
C MET A 41 26.51 -9.19 -10.15
N ALA A 42 27.10 -8.03 -9.87
CA ALA A 42 26.41 -6.95 -9.16
C ALA A 42 25.19 -6.45 -9.94
N ALA A 43 25.32 -6.29 -11.26
CA ALA A 43 24.22 -5.90 -12.13
C ALA A 43 23.13 -6.96 -12.22
N ILE A 44 23.49 -8.25 -12.30
CA ILE A 44 22.55 -9.37 -12.29
C ILE A 44 21.81 -9.44 -10.95
N LEU A 45 22.51 -9.35 -9.83
CA LEU A 45 21.90 -9.38 -8.50
C LEU A 45 20.99 -8.17 -8.28
N TYR A 46 21.46 -6.97 -8.62
CA TYR A 46 20.63 -5.76 -8.57
C TYR A 46 19.42 -5.88 -9.48
N GLY A 47 19.60 -6.35 -10.71
CA GLY A 47 18.55 -6.58 -11.68
C GLY A 47 17.53 -7.63 -11.23
N ALA A 48 17.99 -8.72 -10.61
CA ALA A 48 17.14 -9.75 -10.04
C ALA A 48 16.34 -9.21 -8.85
N ILE A 49 16.98 -8.50 -7.91
CA ILE A 49 16.29 -7.87 -6.79
C ILE A 49 15.28 -6.85 -7.30
N TYR A 50 15.68 -6.01 -8.26
CA TYR A 50 14.80 -5.03 -8.90
C TYR A 50 13.60 -5.71 -9.58
N TYR A 51 13.84 -6.78 -10.34
CA TYR A 51 12.80 -7.49 -11.08
C TYR A 51 11.86 -8.28 -10.16
N PHE A 52 12.37 -9.01 -9.17
CA PHE A 52 11.55 -9.83 -8.28
C PHE A 52 10.86 -9.02 -7.19
N PHE A 53 11.55 -8.05 -6.58
CA PHE A 53 11.01 -7.31 -5.44
C PHE A 53 10.44 -5.93 -5.83
N LEU A 54 11.00 -5.24 -6.82
CA LEU A 54 10.65 -3.84 -7.14
C LEU A 54 9.85 -3.67 -8.46
N ARG A 55 9.75 -4.70 -9.31
CA ARG A 55 8.91 -4.66 -10.53
C ARG A 55 7.42 -4.66 -10.19
N GLY A 56 7.02 -5.41 -9.15
CA GLY A 56 5.63 -5.48 -8.67
C GLY A 56 5.25 -4.36 -7.68
N ARG A 57 6.24 -3.87 -6.93
CA ARG A 57 6.14 -2.68 -6.07
C ARG A 57 7.01 -1.60 -6.69
N GLY A 58 6.46 -0.94 -7.70
CA GLY A 58 7.18 0.03 -8.51
C GLY A 58 8.13 0.90 -7.68
N PHE A 59 9.37 0.99 -8.18
CA PHE A 59 10.46 1.91 -7.82
C PHE A 59 10.04 3.38 -7.99
N SER A 60 8.92 3.76 -7.40
CA SER A 60 8.59 5.12 -7.02
C SER A 60 8.25 5.01 -5.55
N GLY A 61 8.79 5.88 -4.71
CA GLY A 61 8.31 6.10 -3.35
C GLY A 61 6.87 6.64 -3.32
N GLY A 62 5.92 5.94 -3.97
CA GLY A 62 4.59 6.40 -4.34
C GLY A 62 3.57 5.25 -4.44
N SER A 63 3.87 4.07 -3.89
CA SER A 63 2.92 2.93 -3.80
C SER A 63 1.70 3.22 -2.92
N GLY A 64 1.69 4.31 -2.14
CA GLY A 64 0.49 4.84 -1.48
C GLY A 64 -0.46 5.51 -2.46
N ASN A 65 0.08 6.30 -3.40
CA ASN A 65 -0.72 7.22 -4.22
C ASN A 65 -1.55 6.51 -5.31
N ARG A 66 -1.04 5.43 -5.92
CA ARG A 66 -1.84 4.63 -6.88
C ARG A 66 -3.01 3.90 -6.22
N THR A 67 -2.86 3.49 -4.97
CA THR A 67 -3.91 2.81 -4.22
C THR A 67 -4.97 3.82 -3.76
N GLU A 68 -4.54 4.98 -3.28
CA GLU A 68 -5.44 6.07 -2.88
C GLU A 68 -6.18 6.68 -4.07
N MET A 69 -5.53 6.90 -5.20
CA MET A 69 -6.18 7.36 -6.44
C MET A 69 -7.21 6.35 -6.94
N LYS A 70 -6.94 5.04 -6.83
CA LYS A 70 -7.91 3.98 -7.17
C LYS A 70 -9.10 3.98 -6.20
N LYS A 71 -8.85 4.10 -4.89
CA LYS A 71 -9.89 4.21 -3.86
C LYS A 71 -10.75 5.47 -4.04
N TYR A 72 -10.14 6.62 -4.33
CA TYR A 72 -10.82 7.86 -4.64
C TYR A 72 -11.71 7.72 -5.88
N LYS A 73 -11.18 7.16 -6.98
CA LYS A 73 -11.99 6.90 -8.20
C LYS A 73 -13.16 5.95 -7.93
N GLN A 74 -12.99 4.93 -7.08
CA GLN A 74 -14.08 4.03 -6.68
C GLN A 74 -15.13 4.77 -5.82
N ALA A 75 -14.70 5.55 -4.83
CA ALA A 75 -15.58 6.33 -3.97
C ALA A 75 -16.40 7.36 -4.76
N VAL A 76 -15.78 8.06 -5.72
CA VAL A 76 -16.47 9.01 -6.60
C VAL A 76 -17.47 8.31 -7.52
N LYS A 77 -17.15 7.12 -8.03
CA LYS A 77 -18.12 6.31 -8.81
C LYS A 77 -19.31 5.92 -7.96
N GLN A 78 -19.08 5.46 -6.73
CA GLN A 78 -20.15 5.09 -5.80
C GLN A 78 -21.02 6.28 -5.41
N SER A 79 -20.42 7.45 -5.13
CA SER A 79 -21.20 8.66 -4.81
C SER A 79 -22.06 9.10 -5.99
N LYS A 80 -21.48 9.18 -7.20
CA LYS A 80 -22.22 9.51 -8.41
C LYS A 80 -23.34 8.51 -8.70
N GLN A 81 -23.15 7.22 -8.44
CA GLN A 81 -24.21 6.20 -8.60
C GLN A 81 -25.33 6.37 -7.56
N LYS A 82 -25.00 6.73 -6.31
CA LYS A 82 -25.99 6.97 -5.25
C LYS A 82 -26.90 8.16 -5.54
N TYR A 83 -26.38 9.20 -6.19
CA TYR A 83 -27.17 10.40 -6.56
C TYR A 83 -27.79 10.35 -7.97
N LYS A 84 -27.46 9.34 -8.78
CA LYS A 84 -28.09 9.09 -10.09
C LYS A 84 -29.37 8.26 -10.01
N GLN A 85 -29.61 7.59 -8.88
CA GLN A 85 -30.91 7.00 -8.61
C GLN A 85 -31.87 8.16 -8.32
N PRO A 86 -32.96 8.35 -9.10
CA PRO A 86 -34.01 9.29 -8.71
C PRO A 86 -34.45 8.86 -7.32
N ALA A 87 -34.39 9.78 -6.35
CA ALA A 87 -34.92 9.53 -5.02
C ALA A 87 -36.29 8.85 -5.19
N PRO A 88 -36.56 7.68 -4.57
CA PRO A 88 -37.89 7.10 -4.64
C PRO A 88 -38.83 8.21 -4.20
N ALA A 89 -39.75 8.59 -5.09
CA ALA A 89 -40.65 9.70 -4.85
C ALA A 89 -41.34 9.44 -3.52
N ILE A 90 -40.87 10.11 -2.46
CA ILE A 90 -41.57 10.18 -1.19
C ILE A 90 -42.87 10.86 -1.58
N LYS A 91 -43.94 10.07 -1.69
CA LYS A 91 -45.28 10.58 -1.91
C LYS A 91 -45.55 11.55 -0.76
N LYS A 92 -45.40 12.85 -1.05
CA LYS A 92 -45.69 13.92 -0.10
C LYS A 92 -47.19 13.92 0.12
N SER A 93 -47.63 13.39 1.26
CA SER A 93 -48.94 13.70 1.81
C SER A 93 -48.96 15.18 2.22
N PRO A 94 -50.00 15.97 1.91
CA PRO A 94 -50.00 17.41 2.15
C PRO A 94 -50.61 17.75 3.51
N ALA A 95 -49.80 18.27 4.43
CA ALA A 95 -50.17 19.13 5.56
C ALA A 95 -48.90 19.39 6.39
N ALA A 96 -48.54 20.57 6.89
CA ALA A 96 -49.10 21.90 6.86
C ALA A 96 -47.92 22.89 6.97
N LYS A 97 -48.17 24.14 6.57
CA LYS A 97 -47.22 25.24 6.55
C LYS A 97 -46.74 25.58 7.97
N THR A 98 -45.43 25.66 8.23
CA THR A 98 -44.89 26.71 9.12
C THR A 98 -43.41 26.97 8.87
N ALA A 99 -43.08 28.25 8.73
CA ALA A 99 -41.77 28.78 8.44
C ALA A 99 -40.82 28.74 9.65
N VAL A 100 -39.54 28.53 9.32
CA VAL A 100 -38.31 29.08 9.94
C VAL A 100 -38.38 29.45 11.42
N LYS A 101 -37.70 28.70 12.30
CA LYS A 101 -36.82 29.23 13.37
C LYS A 101 -35.73 28.21 13.75
N SER A 102 -34.51 28.71 13.87
CA SER A 102 -33.30 28.05 14.37
C SER A 102 -33.35 27.76 15.88
N ALA A 103 -32.54 26.78 16.31
CA ALA A 103 -32.09 26.44 17.70
C ALA A 103 -32.91 25.37 18.47
N PRO A 104 -32.38 24.81 19.58
CA PRO A 104 -31.02 24.32 19.86
C PRO A 104 -31.02 22.86 20.36
N PHE A 105 -29.81 22.28 20.45
CA PHE A 105 -29.53 21.02 21.15
C PHE A 105 -30.20 20.98 22.54
N THR A 106 -31.20 20.12 22.72
CA THR A 106 -31.70 19.77 24.06
C THR A 106 -31.74 18.25 24.22
N ARG A 107 -30.90 17.78 25.13
CA ARG A 107 -30.80 16.39 25.56
C ARG A 107 -32.14 15.98 26.18
N LYS A 108 -32.95 15.19 25.48
CA LYS A 108 -34.10 14.52 26.09
C LYS A 108 -33.75 13.08 26.40
N ASN A 109 -33.42 12.87 27.67
CA ASN A 109 -33.32 11.58 28.34
C ASN A 109 -34.68 10.85 28.21
N ARG A 110 -34.88 10.08 27.14
CA ARG A 110 -36.05 9.20 27.01
C ARG A 110 -35.65 7.83 27.51
N ARG A 111 -36.06 7.58 28.75
CA ARG A 111 -36.03 6.32 29.49
C ARG A 111 -36.06 5.10 28.55
N ARG A 112 -35.01 4.29 28.65
CA ARG A 112 -34.94 2.94 28.09
C ARG A 112 -36.02 2.10 28.78
N THR A 113 -37.14 1.88 28.10
CA THR A 113 -38.11 0.86 28.56
C THR A 113 -38.59 -0.05 27.45
N ASN A 114 -37.94 -0.03 26.27
CA ASN A 114 -38.05 -1.03 25.21
C ASN A 114 -36.80 -0.92 24.30
N GLY A 115 -35.70 -1.58 24.68
CA GLY A 115 -34.54 -1.72 23.80
C GLY A 115 -34.87 -2.62 22.59
N PRO A 116 -34.18 -2.49 21.46
CA PRO A 116 -34.36 -3.41 20.34
C PRO A 116 -33.95 -4.82 20.79
N GLN A 117 -34.93 -5.69 21.00
CA GLN A 117 -34.67 -7.11 21.23
C GLN A 117 -34.00 -7.67 19.98
N LEU A 118 -32.72 -8.03 20.10
CA LEU A 118 -32.01 -8.78 19.07
C LEU A 118 -32.68 -10.15 18.97
N ARG A 119 -33.57 -10.32 17.97
CA ARG A 119 -33.95 -11.67 17.57
C ARG A 119 -32.78 -12.25 16.79
N VAL A 120 -32.34 -13.43 17.21
CA VAL A 120 -31.39 -14.22 16.43
C VAL A 120 -32.01 -14.41 15.06
N ILE A 121 -31.29 -14.05 14.00
CA ILE A 121 -31.64 -14.51 12.67
C ILE A 121 -31.38 -16.01 12.71
N GLU A 122 -32.44 -16.79 12.97
CA GLU A 122 -32.40 -18.21 12.70
C GLU A 122 -32.10 -18.36 11.22
N GLY A 123 -30.85 -18.75 10.92
CA GLY A 123 -30.48 -19.09 9.55
C GLY A 123 -31.45 -20.14 9.05
N ASN A 124 -31.96 -19.96 7.84
CA ASN A 124 -32.76 -20.96 7.15
C ASN A 124 -31.92 -22.23 6.96
N LYS A 125 -31.93 -23.12 7.96
CA LYS A 125 -31.29 -24.43 7.97
C LYS A 125 -32.17 -25.53 7.38
N ASN A 126 -33.20 -25.20 6.60
CA ASN A 126 -33.99 -26.19 5.87
C ASN A 126 -34.35 -25.66 4.48
N LYS A 127 -33.44 -25.88 3.52
CA LYS A 127 -33.80 -25.96 2.10
C LYS A 127 -33.22 -27.21 1.45
N ASP A 128 -33.25 -28.33 2.16
CA ASP A 128 -33.34 -29.64 1.52
C ASP A 128 -34.81 -29.86 1.18
N LYS A 129 -35.20 -29.48 -0.04
CA LYS A 129 -36.37 -29.99 -0.77
C LYS A 129 -36.15 -29.71 -2.26
N ASN A 130 -36.01 -30.79 -3.02
CA ASN A 130 -36.02 -30.89 -4.48
C ASN A 130 -34.81 -30.31 -5.25
N ARG A 131 -33.72 -31.07 -5.29
CA ARG A 131 -32.88 -31.13 -6.51
C ARG A 131 -33.62 -32.00 -7.51
N ALA A 132 -33.73 -31.51 -8.73
CA ALA A 132 -34.56 -32.05 -9.80
C ALA A 132 -34.33 -33.55 -10.06
N SER A 133 -35.44 -34.30 -10.11
CA SER A 133 -35.59 -35.42 -11.03
C SER A 133 -35.79 -34.86 -12.45
N PHE A 134 -34.89 -35.19 -13.38
CA PHE A 134 -35.12 -35.63 -14.76
C PHE A 134 -33.74 -35.98 -15.36
#